data_AF-A0A1W9WDI9-F1
#
_entry.id   AF-A0A1W9WDI9-F1
#
_cell.length_a   1.000
_cell.length_b   1.000
_cell.length_c   1.000
_cell.angle_alpha   90.00
_cell.angle_beta   90.00
_cell.angle_gamma   90.00
#
_symmetry.space_group_name_H-M   'P 1'
#
loop_
_entity.id
_entity.type
_entity.pdbx_description
1 polymer ?
#
loop_
_entity_poly.entity_id
_entity_poly.type
_entity_poly.pdbx_seq_one_letter_code
_entity_poly.pdbx_strand_id
1 'polypeptide(L)'
;LYFQHRQIGLAPVNMFGEGLQRSLALVLSLSGMQNGVLLIDELEAGLHTSVLQPVFGLLVKACRDYNVQLFATTHSLEALDAILANVPEDSDEIVVYRLPNPIKGGQLKRFDGDLLHHLRYERGLDVR
;
A
#
# COMPACT_ATOMS: atom_id res chain seq x y z
N LEU A 1 -10.54 20.27 3.73
CA LEU A 1 -9.25 20.78 3.21
C LEU A 1 -9.49 21.50 1.89
N TYR A 2 -8.72 22.55 1.64
CA TYR A 2 -8.71 23.27 0.36
C TYR A 2 -7.28 23.27 -0.19
N PHE A 3 -7.14 23.20 -1.52
CA PHE A 3 -5.88 23.38 -2.21
C PHE A 3 -5.91 24.65 -3.04
N GLN A 4 -4.78 25.36 -3.07
CA GLN A 4 -4.55 26.41 -4.03
C GLN A 4 -4.16 25.76 -5.36
N HIS A 5 -5.13 25.56 -6.24
CA HIS A 5 -4.86 25.04 -7.58
C HIS A 5 -4.45 26.18 -8.52
N ARG A 6 -3.43 25.93 -9.35
CA ARG A 6 -2.86 26.94 -10.24
C ARG A 6 -3.86 27.56 -11.22
N GLN A 7 -4.86 26.81 -11.65
CA GLN A 7 -5.85 27.27 -12.65
C GLN A 7 -7.20 27.70 -12.06
N ILE A 8 -7.69 26.99 -11.03
CA ILE A 8 -9.06 27.21 -10.50
C ILE A 8 -9.06 27.95 -9.16
N GLY A 9 -7.88 28.35 -8.66
CA GLY A 9 -7.75 29.03 -7.39
C GLY A 9 -8.00 28.09 -6.20
N LEU A 10 -8.56 28.62 -5.13
CA LEU A 10 -8.83 27.87 -3.91
C LEU A 10 -9.99 26.90 -4.13
N ALA A 11 -9.70 25.61 -4.18
CA ALA A 11 -10.70 24.57 -4.44
C ALA A 11 -10.75 23.56 -3.29
N PRO A 12 -11.94 23.10 -2.89
CA PRO A 12 -12.07 22.06 -1.88
C PRO A 12 -11.53 20.74 -2.41
N VAL A 13 -10.90 19.93 -1.54
CA VAL A 13 -10.27 18.66 -1.93
C VAL A 13 -11.26 17.68 -2.57
N ASN A 14 -12.55 17.75 -2.19
CA ASN A 14 -13.60 16.88 -2.73
C ASN A 14 -13.94 17.15 -4.21
N MET A 15 -13.48 18.26 -4.80
CA MET A 15 -13.62 18.51 -6.23
C MET A 15 -12.62 17.74 -7.09
N PHE A 16 -11.61 17.13 -6.48
CA PHE A 16 -10.60 16.34 -7.19
C PHE A 16 -10.97 14.85 -7.20
N GLY A 17 -10.36 14.08 -8.10
CA GLY A 17 -10.61 12.64 -8.21
C GLY A 17 -10.29 11.86 -6.94
N GLU A 18 -10.94 10.70 -6.78
CA GLU A 18 -10.84 9.85 -5.59
C GLU A 18 -9.39 9.51 -5.23
N GLY A 19 -8.53 9.25 -6.21
CA GLY A 19 -7.13 8.94 -5.96
C GLY A 19 -6.36 10.04 -5.21
N LEU A 20 -6.63 11.33 -5.50
CA LEU A 20 -6.03 12.43 -4.74
C LEU A 20 -6.58 12.48 -3.32
N GLN A 21 -7.89 12.32 -3.18
CA GLN A 21 -8.55 12.35 -1.88
C GLN A 21 -8.02 11.22 -0.98
N ARG A 22 -7.86 10.01 -1.53
CA ARG A 22 -7.33 8.84 -0.83
C ARG A 22 -5.87 8.98 -0.48
N SER A 23 -5.04 9.43 -1.43
CA SER A 23 -3.61 9.69 -1.19
C SER A 23 -3.43 10.70 -0.06
N LEU A 24 -4.23 11.77 -0.05
CA LEU A 24 -4.20 12.75 1.02
C LEU A 24 -4.65 12.14 2.35
N ALA A 25 -5.72 11.35 2.36
CA ALA A 25 -6.21 10.69 3.57
C ALA A 25 -5.15 9.74 4.18
N LEU A 26 -4.44 8.98 3.35
CA LEU A 26 -3.32 8.12 3.75
C LEU A 26 -2.17 8.92 4.37
N VAL A 27 -1.76 10.02 3.73
CA VAL A 27 -0.68 10.86 4.28
C VAL A 27 -1.10 11.51 5.59
N LEU A 28 -2.37 11.95 5.70
CA LEU A 28 -2.89 12.56 6.92
C LEU A 28 -3.08 11.54 8.05
N SER A 29 -3.41 10.28 7.76
CA SER A 29 -3.54 9.25 8.80
C SER A 29 -2.19 8.94 9.46
N LEU A 30 -1.11 9.07 8.71
CA LEU A 30 0.26 8.98 9.22
C LEU A 30 0.68 10.24 9.99
N SER A 31 0.08 11.40 9.69
CA SER A 31 0.49 12.66 10.32
C SER A 31 0.12 12.67 11.81
N GLY A 32 1.15 12.67 12.66
CA GLY A 32 1.01 12.63 14.11
C GLY A 32 0.95 11.22 14.73
N MET A 33 1.05 10.16 13.94
CA MET A 33 1.23 8.80 14.46
C MET A 33 2.72 8.57 14.79
N GLN A 34 3.01 8.02 15.96
CA GLN A 34 4.34 7.54 16.34
C GLN A 34 4.19 6.27 17.19
N ASN A 35 5.00 5.24 16.91
CA ASN A 35 4.99 3.97 17.66
C ASN A 35 3.60 3.30 17.69
N GLY A 36 2.96 3.18 16.51
CA GLY A 36 1.55 2.81 16.39
C GLY A 36 1.28 1.66 15.41
N VAL A 37 -0.01 1.34 15.25
CA VAL A 37 -0.50 0.37 14.27
C VAL A 37 -1.47 1.06 13.32
N LEU A 38 -1.29 0.84 12.02
CA LEU A 38 -2.18 1.33 10.97
C LEU A 38 -2.84 0.14 10.27
N LEU A 39 -4.17 0.14 10.21
CA LEU A 39 -4.98 -0.90 9.56
C LEU A 39 -5.66 -0.30 8.34
N ILE A 40 -5.43 -0.87 7.17
CA ILE A 40 -6.04 -0.39 5.92
C ILE A 40 -6.67 -1.57 5.18
N ASP A 41 -7.95 -1.48 4.91
CA ASP A 41 -8.63 -2.40 4.00
C ASP A 41 -8.53 -1.86 2.57
N GLU A 42 -8.29 -2.74 1.60
CA GLU A 42 -8.10 -2.42 0.18
C GLU A 42 -7.14 -1.24 -0.04
N LEU A 43 -5.86 -1.45 0.25
CA LEU A 43 -4.83 -0.40 0.25
C LEU A 43 -4.79 0.44 -1.04
N GLU A 44 -5.07 -0.17 -2.18
CA GLU A 44 -5.09 0.43 -3.51
C GLU A 44 -6.40 1.13 -3.90
N ALA A 45 -7.46 1.04 -3.09
CA ALA A 45 -8.80 1.46 -3.46
C ALA A 45 -8.83 2.91 -3.99
N GLY A 46 -9.39 3.07 -5.20
CA GLY A 46 -9.52 4.38 -5.88
C GLY A 46 -8.22 4.99 -6.40
N LEU A 47 -7.07 4.32 -6.24
CA LEU A 47 -5.78 4.75 -6.80
C LEU A 47 -5.60 4.18 -8.21
N HIS A 48 -5.22 5.05 -9.15
CA HIS A 48 -4.78 4.61 -10.46
C HIS A 48 -3.40 3.91 -10.35
N THR A 49 -3.15 2.88 -11.15
CA THR A 49 -1.92 2.08 -11.07
C THR A 49 -0.65 2.91 -11.17
N SER A 50 -0.66 3.98 -11.97
CA SER A 50 0.46 4.91 -12.14
C SER A 50 0.86 5.67 -10.87
N VAL A 51 0.00 5.73 -9.85
CA VAL A 51 0.29 6.43 -8.58
C VAL A 51 0.56 5.48 -7.41
N LEU A 52 0.37 4.17 -7.58
CA LEU A 52 0.58 3.19 -6.50
C LEU A 52 2.01 3.23 -5.98
N GLN A 53 3.00 3.09 -6.85
CA GLN A 53 4.41 3.07 -6.46
C GLN A 53 4.87 4.34 -5.71
N PRO A 54 4.61 5.57 -6.18
CA PRO A 54 5.02 6.76 -5.41
C PRO A 54 4.25 6.92 -4.10
N VAL A 55 2.94 6.62 -4.06
CA VAL A 55 2.14 6.71 -2.83
C VAL A 55 2.58 5.68 -1.79
N PHE A 56 2.80 4.44 -2.21
CA PHE A 56 3.23 3.37 -1.32
C PHE A 56 4.68 3.55 -0.88
N GLY A 57 5.56 4.12 -1.71
CA GLY A 57 6.89 4.52 -1.29
C GLY A 57 6.88 5.54 -0.16
N LEU A 58 6.00 6.55 -0.23
CA LEU A 58 5.78 7.51 0.85
C LEU A 58 5.22 6.84 2.10
N LEU A 59 4.26 5.92 1.96
CA LEU A 59 3.67 5.17 3.06
C LEU A 59 4.70 4.30 3.77
N VAL A 60 5.46 3.47 3.05
CA VAL A 60 6.51 2.61 3.61
C VAL A 60 7.57 3.45 4.32
N LYS A 61 8.01 4.54 3.70
CA LYS A 61 8.96 5.47 4.32
C LYS A 61 8.40 6.05 5.62
N ALA A 62 7.16 6.51 5.62
CA ALA A 62 6.53 7.06 6.81
C ALA A 62 6.39 6.00 7.92
N CYS A 63 6.04 4.76 7.58
CA CYS A 63 5.99 3.66 8.54
C CYS A 63 7.35 3.44 9.22
N ARG A 64 8.45 3.48 8.47
CA ARG A 64 9.81 3.41 9.04
C ARG A 64 10.12 4.62 9.92
N ASP A 65 9.92 5.83 9.40
CA ASP A 65 10.30 7.08 10.08
C ASP A 65 9.52 7.29 11.40
N TYR A 66 8.27 6.82 11.46
CA TYR A 66 7.39 6.96 12.63
C TYR A 66 7.24 5.71 13.48
N ASN A 67 7.95 4.62 13.15
CA ASN A 67 7.83 3.32 13.81
C ASN A 67 6.37 2.83 13.86
N VAL A 68 5.72 2.75 12.70
CA VAL A 68 4.33 2.30 12.54
C VAL A 68 4.29 0.92 11.88
N GLN A 69 3.56 -0.01 12.49
CA GLN A 69 3.27 -1.31 11.90
C GLN A 69 2.03 -1.22 11.02
N LEU A 70 2.17 -1.49 9.72
CA LEU A 70 1.07 -1.50 8.76
C LEU A 70 0.51 -2.92 8.61
N PHE A 71 -0.79 -3.07 8.79
CA PHE A 71 -1.54 -4.22 8.31
C PHE A 71 -2.47 -3.75 7.20
N ALA A 72 -2.32 -4.35 6.03
CA ALA A 72 -3.12 -3.99 4.87
C ALA A 72 -3.69 -5.23 4.20
N THR A 73 -4.90 -5.10 3.65
CA THR A 73 -5.45 -6.06 2.70
C THR A 73 -5.33 -5.48 1.30
N THR A 74 -5.21 -6.38 0.32
CA THR A 74 -5.21 -6.00 -1.08
C THR A 74 -5.74 -7.16 -1.90
N HIS A 75 -6.43 -6.82 -2.98
CA HIS A 75 -6.74 -7.76 -4.03
C HIS A 75 -5.94 -7.43 -5.29
N SER A 76 -4.98 -6.51 -5.24
CA SER A 76 -4.16 -6.03 -6.36
C SER A 76 -2.75 -6.60 -6.34
N LEU A 77 -2.36 -7.23 -7.45
CA LEU A 77 -0.96 -7.64 -7.66
C LEU A 77 -0.09 -6.41 -7.89
N GLU A 78 -0.62 -5.43 -8.61
CA GLU A 78 0.05 -4.16 -8.89
C GLU A 78 0.34 -3.39 -7.59
N ALA A 79 -0.58 -3.47 -6.62
CA ALA A 79 -0.39 -2.91 -5.29
C ALA A 79 0.72 -3.63 -4.53
N LEU A 80 0.72 -4.97 -4.57
CA LEU A 80 1.79 -5.75 -3.95
C LEU A 80 3.16 -5.43 -4.56
N ASP A 81 3.26 -5.42 -5.90
CA ASP A 81 4.49 -5.09 -6.61
C ASP A 81 4.95 -3.65 -6.29
N ALA A 82 4.01 -2.71 -6.15
CA ALA A 82 4.32 -1.34 -5.76
C ALA A 82 4.87 -1.23 -4.33
N ILE A 83 4.41 -2.05 -3.38
CA ILE A 83 5.02 -2.11 -2.04
C ILE A 83 6.42 -2.72 -2.13
N LEU A 84 6.56 -3.86 -2.80
CA LEU A 84 7.84 -4.58 -2.89
C LEU A 84 8.93 -3.76 -3.54
N ALA A 85 8.60 -2.97 -4.56
CA ALA A 85 9.54 -2.04 -5.17
C ALA A 85 10.11 -0.98 -4.20
N ASN A 86 9.54 -0.83 -3.00
CA ASN A 86 9.95 0.11 -1.95
C ASN A 86 10.49 -0.59 -0.68
N VAL A 87 10.58 -1.92 -0.69
CA VAL A 87 11.14 -2.74 0.39
C VAL A 87 12.40 -3.44 -0.12
N PRO A 88 13.53 -3.43 0.61
CA PRO A 88 14.73 -4.16 0.19
C PRO A 88 14.45 -5.66 0.05
N GLU A 89 15.10 -6.33 -0.91
CA GLU A 89 14.83 -7.73 -1.26
C GLU A 89 15.04 -8.70 -0.08
N ASP A 90 16.12 -8.49 0.69
CA ASP A 90 16.51 -9.32 1.84
C ASP A 90 16.00 -8.77 3.18
N SER A 91 14.74 -8.29 3.20
CA SER A 91 14.17 -7.59 4.34
C SER A 91 13.03 -8.34 5.01
N ASP A 92 13.16 -8.56 6.31
CA ASP A 92 12.11 -9.06 7.19
C ASP A 92 11.01 -8.01 7.49
N GLU A 93 11.05 -6.84 6.84
CA GLU A 93 10.07 -5.76 7.03
C GLU A 93 8.68 -6.08 6.47
N ILE A 94 8.57 -7.07 5.57
CA ILE A 94 7.30 -7.43 4.95
C ILE A 94 7.03 -8.93 5.03
N VAL A 95 5.78 -9.25 5.37
CA VAL A 95 5.24 -10.61 5.31
C VAL A 95 3.88 -10.55 4.64
N VAL A 96 3.65 -11.44 3.68
CA VAL A 96 2.39 -11.51 2.95
C VAL A 96 1.66 -12.80 3.28
N TYR A 97 0.38 -12.67 3.59
CA TYR A 97 -0.51 -13.79 3.80
C TYR A 97 -1.51 -13.89 2.65
N ARG A 98 -1.47 -14.99 1.92
CA ARG A 98 -2.50 -15.31 0.94
C ARG A 98 -3.62 -16.07 1.63
N LEU A 99 -4.77 -15.43 1.72
CA LEU A 99 -5.96 -16.01 2.32
C LEU A 99 -6.66 -16.96 1.32
N PRO A 100 -7.03 -18.19 1.73
CA PRO A 100 -7.77 -19.09 0.86
C PRO A 100 -9.22 -18.63 0.68
N ASN A 101 -9.85 -19.06 -0.41
CA ASN A 101 -11.28 -18.84 -0.57
C ASN A 101 -12.04 -19.68 0.48
N PRO A 102 -12.89 -19.05 1.33
CA PRO A 102 -13.55 -19.77 2.42
C PRO A 102 -14.55 -20.82 1.94
N ILE A 103 -15.10 -20.69 0.72
CA ILE A 103 -16.08 -21.62 0.15
C ILE A 103 -15.38 -22.80 -0.53
N LYS A 104 -14.30 -22.53 -1.30
CA LYS A 104 -13.54 -23.59 -1.99
C LYS A 104 -12.59 -24.34 -1.06
N GLY A 105 -12.36 -23.81 0.14
CA GLY A 105 -11.31 -24.27 1.03
C GLY A 105 -9.92 -23.92 0.49
N GLY A 106 -8.89 -24.29 1.25
CA GLY A 106 -7.50 -24.05 0.90
C GLY A 106 -6.64 -23.85 2.14
N GLN A 107 -5.33 -23.74 1.94
CA GLN A 107 -4.38 -23.47 3.02
C GLN A 107 -3.99 -21.99 3.00
N LEU A 108 -3.93 -21.39 4.19
CA LEU A 108 -3.25 -20.11 4.39
C LEU A 108 -1.79 -20.27 3.96
N LYS A 109 -1.34 -19.43 3.05
CA LYS A 109 0.07 -19.39 2.66
C LYS A 109 0.70 -18.12 3.20
N ARG A 110 1.89 -18.27 3.77
CA ARG A 110 2.72 -17.16 4.24
C ARG A 110 3.94 -17.07 3.34
N PHE A 111 4.28 -15.84 2.96
CA PHE A 111 5.46 -15.52 2.18
C PHE A 111 6.26 -14.45 2.92
N ASP A 112 7.53 -14.73 3.18
CA ASP A 112 8.51 -13.73 3.65
C ASP A 112 8.95 -12.82 2.50
N GLY A 113 9.55 -11.67 2.83
CA GLY A 113 10.06 -10.69 1.86
C GLY A 113 10.90 -11.33 0.75
N ASP A 114 11.96 -12.05 1.12
CA ASP A 114 12.90 -12.69 0.20
C ASP A 114 12.19 -13.69 -0.74
N LEU A 115 11.38 -14.58 -0.16
CA LEU A 115 10.65 -15.60 -0.93
C LEU A 115 9.67 -14.94 -1.89
N LEU A 116 9.00 -13.87 -1.46
CA LEU A 116 8.04 -13.17 -2.27
C LEU A 116 8.72 -12.41 -3.42
N HIS A 117 9.88 -11.79 -3.17
CA HIS A 117 10.68 -11.11 -4.19
C HIS A 117 11.12 -12.10 -5.27
N HIS A 118 11.69 -13.25 -4.88
CA HIS A 118 12.07 -14.32 -5.81
C HIS A 118 10.87 -14.88 -6.61
N LEU A 119 9.74 -15.14 -5.95
CA LEU A 119 8.57 -15.70 -6.64
C LEU A 119 7.97 -14.73 -7.65
N ARG A 120 7.92 -13.43 -7.33
CA ARG A 120 7.36 -12.39 -8.21
C ARG A 120 8.30 -12.00 -9.33
N TYR A 121 9.54 -11.64 -9.02
CA TYR A 121 10.46 -11.04 -9.99
C TYR A 121 11.29 -12.07 -10.76
N GLU A 122 11.68 -13.20 -10.15
CA GLU A 122 12.50 -14.20 -10.84
C GLU A 122 11.68 -15.28 -11.54
N ARG A 123 10.49 -15.60 -11.03
CA ARG A 123 9.66 -16.70 -11.56
C ARG A 123 8.35 -16.26 -12.20
N GLY A 124 7.98 -14.98 -12.08
CA GLY A 124 6.74 -14.44 -12.66
C GLY A 124 5.46 -15.13 -12.13
N LEU A 125 5.52 -15.72 -10.93
CA LEU A 125 4.42 -16.49 -10.38
C LEU A 125 3.34 -15.58 -9.79
N ASP A 126 2.08 -15.97 -9.98
CA ASP A 126 0.95 -15.31 -9.35
C ASP A 126 0.81 -15.77 -7.90
N VAL A 127 1.00 -14.84 -6.96
CA VAL A 127 0.92 -15.09 -5.52
C VAL A 127 -0.45 -14.72 -4.94
N ARG A 128 -1.38 -14.15 -5.73
CA ARG A 128 -2.80 -13.97 -5.34
C ARG A 128 -3.48 -15.32 -5.18
#